data_AF-A0A6A7K8M5-F1
#
_entry.id   AF-A0A6A7K8M5-F1
#
_cell.length_a   1.000
_cell.length_b   1.000
_cell.length_c   1.000
_cell.angle_alpha   90.00
_cell.angle_beta   90.00
_cell.angle_gamma   90.00
#
_symmetry.space_group_name_H-M   'P 1'
#
loop_
_entity.id
_entity.type
_entity.pdbx_description
1 polymer ?
#
loop_
_entity_poly.entity_id
_entity_poly.type
_entity_poly.pdbx_seq_one_letter_code
_entity_poly.pdbx_strand_id
1 'polypeptide(L)'
;MKKLLTLAFILFLFSFMFGCTTISYKTQSHQDGDIAEIKEANRAVSVQENTIDNYINLIDKPSSLLISKYGNPKFESTLYGGDILYYEDISIAFGIDGDEVSSVLIYDGELTDGIKINATVNEVIKNLDLSEENIMVSNEFPEYILYQYRGYQCYLIFYEQILQEILVVG
;
A
#
# COMPACT_ATOMS: atom_id res chain seq x y z
N MET A 1 11.19 21.67 30.16
CA MET A 1 12.01 20.43 30.10
C MET A 1 11.09 19.23 30.14
N LYS A 2 10.98 18.50 29.03
CA LYS A 2 10.65 17.07 28.86
C LYS A 2 10.37 16.85 27.36
N LYS A 3 11.45 16.96 26.57
CA LYS A 3 11.55 16.40 25.21
C LYS A 3 12.27 15.07 25.39
N LEU A 4 11.56 13.94 25.50
CA LEU A 4 12.18 12.60 25.54
C LEU A 4 11.10 11.52 25.65
N LEU A 5 10.20 11.39 24.66
CA LEU A 5 9.37 10.17 24.56
C LEU A 5 8.74 9.96 23.17
N THR A 6 9.43 10.30 22.09
CA THR A 6 8.90 10.10 20.71
C THR A 6 9.69 9.05 19.92
N LEU A 7 10.75 8.48 20.49
CA LEU A 7 11.76 7.73 19.73
C LEU A 7 11.64 6.19 19.80
N ALA A 8 10.45 5.65 20.08
CA ALA A 8 10.21 4.21 20.18
C ALA A 8 9.30 3.66 19.04
N PHE A 9 9.21 4.39 17.93
CA PHE A 9 8.11 4.29 16.95
C PHE A 9 8.37 3.32 15.77
N ILE A 10 9.55 2.69 15.65
CA ILE A 10 10.00 2.08 14.35
C ILE A 10 10.60 0.67 14.48
N LEU A 11 10.75 0.10 15.68
CA LEU A 11 11.80 -0.91 15.86
C LEU A 11 11.42 -2.40 15.71
N PHE A 12 10.33 -2.81 15.05
CA PHE A 12 9.95 -4.25 15.12
C PHE A 12 9.31 -4.91 13.89
N LEU A 13 9.84 -4.68 12.67
CA LEU A 13 9.42 -5.45 11.46
C LEU A 13 10.49 -6.38 10.85
N PHE A 14 11.64 -6.57 11.50
CA PHE A 14 12.65 -7.52 11.05
C PHE A 14 12.42 -8.92 11.63
N SER A 15 11.63 -9.76 10.97
CA SER A 15 11.95 -11.19 10.77
C SER A 15 10.83 -11.96 10.05
N PHE A 16 10.74 -11.89 8.72
CA PHE A 16 10.28 -13.05 7.94
C PHE A 16 11.15 -13.27 6.70
N MET A 17 11.66 -14.49 6.65
CA MET A 17 12.71 -14.96 5.77
C MET A 17 12.19 -15.39 4.41
N PHE A 18 13.07 -15.27 3.41
CA PHE A 18 13.04 -15.95 2.12
C PHE A 18 12.37 -17.33 2.14
N GLY A 19 11.35 -17.52 1.30
CA GLY A 19 10.69 -18.80 1.04
C GLY A 19 10.36 -18.96 -0.44
N CYS A 20 11.30 -19.50 -1.21
CA CYS A 20 11.11 -19.88 -2.60
C CYS A 20 10.27 -21.17 -2.69
N THR A 21 9.14 -21.19 -3.41
CA THR A 21 8.56 -22.45 -3.93
C THR A 21 7.91 -22.27 -5.29
N THR A 22 8.39 -23.05 -6.26
CA THR A 22 7.82 -23.23 -7.59
C THR A 22 6.67 -24.23 -7.50
N ILE A 23 5.48 -23.90 -8.00
CA ILE A 23 4.39 -24.88 -8.16
C ILE A 23 4.09 -25.07 -9.65
N SER A 24 4.30 -26.30 -10.10
CA SER A 24 3.95 -26.81 -11.42
C SER A 24 2.47 -27.21 -11.45
N TYR A 25 1.74 -26.78 -12.49
CA TYR A 25 0.43 -27.35 -12.80
C TYR A 25 0.45 -27.99 -14.17
N LYS A 26 0.16 -29.29 -14.20
CA LYS A 26 -0.22 -30.02 -15.40
C LYS A 26 -1.60 -30.61 -15.16
N THR A 27 -2.62 -30.15 -15.88
CA THR A 27 -3.85 -30.94 -16.08
C THR A 27 -4.45 -30.62 -17.44
N GLN A 28 -4.86 -31.70 -18.11
CA GLN A 28 -5.32 -31.79 -19.50
C GLN A 28 -6.76 -31.30 -19.69
N SER A 29 -7.02 -30.80 -20.90
CA SER A 29 -8.34 -30.54 -21.52
C SER A 29 -9.18 -31.83 -21.71
N HIS A 30 -10.51 -31.83 -21.85
CA HIS A 30 -11.33 -31.37 -23.00
C HIS A 30 -12.82 -31.61 -22.62
N GLN A 31 -13.77 -30.70 -22.88
CA GLN A 31 -14.87 -30.74 -23.90
C GLN A 31 -16.03 -29.92 -23.28
N ASP A 32 -16.96 -29.25 -23.94
CA ASP A 32 -17.21 -28.79 -25.32
C ASP A 32 -18.45 -27.86 -25.22
N GLY A 33 -18.55 -26.84 -26.07
CA GLY A 33 -19.77 -26.03 -26.27
C GLY A 33 -20.13 -24.99 -25.20
N ASP A 34 -20.42 -23.76 -25.65
CA ASP A 34 -21.16 -22.68 -24.93
C ASP A 34 -20.46 -21.83 -23.85
N ILE A 35 -19.13 -21.92 -23.65
CA ILE A 35 -18.42 -21.08 -22.64
C ILE A 35 -17.62 -19.93 -23.29
N ALA A 36 -17.50 -19.89 -24.61
CA ALA A 36 -16.68 -18.88 -25.29
C ALA A 36 -17.28 -17.46 -25.21
N GLU A 37 -18.61 -17.34 -25.28
CA GLU A 37 -19.30 -16.04 -25.26
C GLU A 37 -19.39 -15.43 -23.84
N ILE A 38 -19.45 -16.27 -22.80
CA ILE A 38 -19.45 -15.82 -21.39
C ILE A 38 -18.02 -15.49 -20.91
N LYS A 39 -16.98 -16.08 -21.52
CA LYS A 39 -15.58 -15.78 -21.19
C LYS A 39 -15.07 -14.45 -21.75
N GLU A 40 -15.64 -13.96 -22.84
CA GLU A 40 -15.30 -12.62 -23.36
C GLU A 40 -16.00 -11.50 -22.59
N ALA A 41 -17.26 -11.71 -22.15
CA ALA A 41 -17.98 -10.75 -21.33
C ALA A 41 -17.37 -10.56 -19.92
N ASN A 42 -16.74 -11.60 -19.36
CA ASN A 42 -16.05 -11.54 -18.06
C ASN A 42 -14.53 -11.33 -18.15
N ARG A 43 -13.97 -11.12 -19.34
CA ARG A 43 -12.57 -10.68 -19.52
C ARG A 43 -12.41 -9.17 -19.68
N ALA A 44 -13.51 -8.43 -19.58
CA ALA A 44 -13.52 -7.01 -19.25
C ALA A 44 -13.66 -6.78 -17.72
N VAL A 45 -13.25 -7.75 -16.89
CA VAL A 45 -12.77 -7.40 -15.55
C VAL A 45 -11.58 -6.49 -15.81
N SER A 46 -11.83 -5.18 -15.75
CA SER A 46 -10.80 -4.16 -15.83
C SER A 46 -9.67 -4.66 -14.95
N VAL A 47 -8.48 -4.83 -15.53
CA VAL A 47 -7.26 -4.81 -14.73
C VAL A 47 -7.35 -3.47 -14.03
N GLN A 48 -7.85 -3.45 -12.79
CA GLN A 48 -7.87 -2.24 -12.01
C GLN A 48 -6.40 -1.87 -11.90
N GLU A 49 -6.02 -0.79 -12.57
CA GLU A 49 -4.65 -0.32 -12.53
C GLU A 49 -4.24 -0.20 -11.07
N ASN A 50 -3.07 -0.71 -10.70
CA ASN A 50 -2.59 -0.63 -9.33
C ASN A 50 -2.13 0.82 -9.05
N THR A 51 -3.07 1.76 -9.01
CA THR A 51 -2.83 3.19 -8.81
C THR A 51 -2.97 3.52 -7.33
N ILE A 52 -2.29 4.57 -6.89
CA ILE A 52 -2.50 5.13 -5.55
C ILE A 52 -3.96 5.60 -5.39
N ASP A 53 -4.56 6.11 -6.47
CA ASP A 53 -5.96 6.55 -6.56
C ASP A 53 -6.96 5.47 -6.11
N ASN A 54 -6.72 4.21 -6.47
CA ASN A 54 -7.63 3.12 -6.12
C ASN A 54 -7.71 2.82 -4.62
N TYR A 55 -6.70 3.25 -3.87
CA TYR A 55 -6.62 3.08 -2.43
C TYR A 55 -7.02 4.35 -1.69
N ILE A 56 -6.51 5.53 -2.08
CA ILE A 56 -6.79 6.78 -1.36
C ILE A 56 -8.27 7.18 -1.45
N ASN A 57 -8.97 6.80 -2.52
CA ASN A 57 -10.42 7.05 -2.64
C ASN A 57 -11.26 6.27 -1.62
N LEU A 58 -10.65 5.35 -0.87
CA LEU A 58 -11.28 4.65 0.24
C LEU A 58 -11.13 5.40 1.57
N ILE A 59 -10.27 6.41 1.66
CA ILE A 59 -10.21 7.31 2.84
C ILE A 59 -11.56 8.02 2.97
N ASP A 60 -12.00 8.23 4.22
CA ASP A 60 -13.32 8.73 4.61
C ASP A 60 -14.50 7.84 4.14
N LYS A 61 -14.23 6.58 3.81
CA LYS A 61 -15.27 5.59 3.50
C LYS A 61 -15.45 4.61 4.65
N PRO A 62 -16.65 4.01 4.79
CA PRO A 62 -16.87 2.97 5.79
C PRO A 62 -15.92 1.79 5.60
N SER A 63 -15.31 1.33 6.70
CA SER A 63 -14.39 0.18 6.72
C SER A 63 -15.04 -1.12 6.23
N SER A 64 -16.37 -1.24 6.38
CA SER A 64 -17.17 -2.35 5.83
C SER A 64 -17.02 -2.53 4.31
N LEU A 65 -16.69 -1.47 3.56
CA LEU A 65 -16.42 -1.57 2.13
C LEU A 65 -15.13 -2.36 1.84
N LEU A 66 -14.14 -2.32 2.73
CA LEU A 66 -12.90 -3.05 2.57
C LEU A 66 -13.16 -4.56 2.56
N ILE A 67 -14.04 -5.04 3.44
CA ILE A 67 -14.43 -6.45 3.48
C ILE A 67 -15.12 -6.86 2.17
N SER A 68 -16.00 -6.01 1.65
CA SER A 68 -16.69 -6.28 0.38
C SER A 68 -15.75 -6.30 -0.83
N LYS A 69 -14.69 -5.48 -0.80
CA LYS A 69 -13.78 -5.28 -1.94
C LYS A 69 -12.60 -6.26 -1.93
N TYR A 70 -12.05 -6.54 -0.76
CA TYR A 70 -10.80 -7.29 -0.58
C TYR A 70 -10.95 -8.55 0.27
N GLY A 71 -12.14 -8.81 0.84
CA GLY A 71 -12.36 -9.91 1.77
C GLY A 71 -11.94 -9.57 3.20
N ASN A 72 -11.76 -10.60 4.04
CA ASN A 72 -11.29 -10.37 5.41
C ASN A 72 -9.80 -9.99 5.43
N PRO A 73 -9.38 -9.07 6.31
CA PRO A 73 -7.96 -8.82 6.51
C PRO A 73 -7.25 -10.09 6.99
N LYS A 74 -5.97 -10.23 6.64
CA LYS A 74 -5.14 -11.34 7.12
C LYS A 74 -4.79 -11.20 8.59
N PHE A 75 -4.55 -9.95 9.01
CA PHE A 75 -4.18 -9.59 10.37
C PHE A 75 -4.70 -8.20 10.69
N GLU A 76 -4.97 -7.99 11.98
CA GLU A 76 -5.43 -6.72 12.54
C GLU A 76 -4.46 -6.31 13.65
N SER A 77 -4.02 -5.05 13.62
CA SER A 77 -3.19 -4.47 14.67
C SER A 77 -3.86 -3.24 15.24
N THR A 78 -3.73 -3.00 16.53
CA THR A 78 -4.05 -1.70 17.10
C THR A 78 -2.75 -0.95 17.31
N LEU A 79 -2.49 0.05 16.47
CA LEU A 79 -1.30 0.89 16.53
C LEU A 79 -1.74 2.34 16.70
N TYR A 80 -1.10 3.05 17.64
CA TYR A 80 -1.28 4.50 17.84
C TYR A 80 -2.71 4.98 18.08
N GLY A 81 -3.58 4.12 18.62
CA GLY A 81 -4.94 4.47 19.00
C GLY A 81 -6.00 4.23 17.91
N GLY A 82 -5.60 3.69 16.76
CA GLY A 82 -6.51 3.23 15.70
C GLY A 82 -6.26 1.76 15.34
N ASP A 83 -7.26 1.14 14.71
CA ASP A 83 -7.13 -0.22 14.19
C ASP A 83 -6.53 -0.18 12.79
N ILE A 84 -5.67 -1.14 12.46
CA ILE A 84 -5.03 -1.28 11.16
C ILE A 84 -5.37 -2.66 10.62
N LEU A 85 -5.97 -2.68 9.43
CA LEU A 85 -6.39 -3.90 8.74
C LEU A 85 -5.40 -4.21 7.61
N TYR A 86 -4.69 -5.34 7.71
CA TYR A 86 -3.67 -5.74 6.74
C TYR A 86 -4.23 -6.70 5.69
N TYR A 87 -4.02 -6.36 4.43
CA TYR A 87 -4.41 -7.13 3.25
C TYR A 87 -3.18 -7.58 2.48
N GLU A 88 -2.54 -8.66 2.96
CA GLU A 88 -1.27 -9.15 2.38
C GLU A 88 -1.36 -9.53 0.91
N ASP A 89 -2.53 -10.00 0.43
CA ASP A 89 -2.71 -10.42 -0.96
C ASP A 89 -2.53 -9.25 -1.95
N ILE A 90 -2.64 -8.00 -1.47
CA ILE A 90 -2.43 -6.77 -2.26
C ILE A 90 -1.35 -5.86 -1.66
N SER A 91 -0.68 -6.29 -0.60
CA SER A 91 0.38 -5.53 0.09
C SER A 91 -0.04 -4.13 0.58
N ILE A 92 -1.31 -4.00 1.00
CA ILE A 92 -1.90 -2.76 1.52
C ILE A 92 -2.40 -2.99 2.95
N ALA A 93 -2.28 -1.96 3.79
CA ALA A 93 -3.04 -1.88 5.03
C ALA A 93 -3.88 -0.60 5.08
N PHE A 94 -5.00 -0.65 5.79
CA PHE A 94 -5.88 0.49 6.00
C PHE A 94 -5.94 0.82 7.48
N GLY A 95 -5.61 2.05 7.84
CA GLY A 95 -5.87 2.57 9.18
C GLY A 95 -7.33 2.98 9.30
N ILE A 96 -7.93 2.65 10.44
CA ILE A 96 -9.36 2.82 10.75
C ILE A 96 -9.49 3.74 11.96
N ASP A 97 -10.33 4.76 11.82
CA ASP A 97 -10.79 5.61 12.93
C ASP A 97 -12.31 5.45 13.07
N GLY A 98 -12.75 4.87 14.19
CA GLY A 98 -14.13 4.46 14.38
C GLY A 98 -14.57 3.40 13.36
N ASP A 99 -15.52 3.75 12.49
CA ASP A 99 -16.03 2.90 11.41
C ASP A 99 -15.56 3.34 10.01
N GLU A 100 -14.66 4.31 9.92
CA GLU A 100 -14.17 4.90 8.67
C GLU A 100 -12.68 4.64 8.45
N VAL A 101 -12.29 4.57 7.19
CA VAL A 101 -10.88 4.49 6.79
C VAL A 101 -10.25 5.87 6.92
N SER A 102 -9.19 5.97 7.73
CA SER A 102 -8.46 7.22 7.97
C SER A 102 -7.15 7.32 7.20
N SER A 103 -6.58 6.19 6.80
CA SER A 103 -5.29 6.15 6.12
C SER A 103 -5.06 4.88 5.31
N VAL A 104 -4.10 4.96 4.40
CA VAL A 104 -3.63 3.86 3.56
C VAL A 104 -2.14 3.70 3.74
N LEU A 105 -1.68 2.49 3.99
CA LEU A 105 -0.28 2.09 4.02
C LEU A 105 -0.01 1.12 2.87
N ILE A 106 0.97 1.45 2.02
CA ILE A 106 1.44 0.62 0.92
C ILE A 106 2.85 0.20 1.26
N TYR A 107 3.11 -1.10 1.38
CA TYR A 107 4.38 -1.61 1.91
C TYR A 107 5.08 -2.65 1.02
N ASP A 108 4.48 -3.02 -0.12
CA ASP A 108 5.16 -3.76 -1.17
C ASP A 108 4.48 -3.49 -2.53
N GLY A 109 5.18 -3.80 -3.62
CA GLY A 109 4.68 -3.71 -4.98
C GLY A 109 5.10 -2.45 -5.76
N GLU A 110 4.56 -2.36 -6.97
CA GLU A 110 4.78 -1.25 -7.90
C GLU A 110 3.42 -0.68 -8.31
N LEU A 111 3.26 0.62 -8.10
CA LEU A 111 2.08 1.37 -8.51
C LEU A 111 2.29 1.88 -9.94
N THR A 112 1.22 1.88 -10.73
CA THR A 112 1.25 2.34 -12.14
C THR A 112 1.59 3.83 -12.28
N ASP A 113 1.48 4.59 -11.19
CA ASP A 113 1.84 6.01 -11.11
C ASP A 113 3.36 6.25 -10.94
N GLY A 114 4.18 5.20 -11.10
CA GLY A 114 5.64 5.28 -11.05
C GLY A 114 6.25 5.18 -9.65
N ILE A 115 5.42 4.93 -8.62
CA ILE A 115 5.88 4.69 -7.25
C ILE A 115 6.14 3.21 -7.06
N LYS A 116 7.34 2.87 -6.63
CA LYS A 116 7.78 1.49 -6.45
C LYS A 116 8.42 1.30 -5.10
N ILE A 117 7.89 0.38 -4.30
CA ILE A 117 8.56 -0.04 -3.07
C ILE A 117 9.90 -0.67 -3.43
N ASN A 118 10.92 -0.38 -2.63
CA ASN A 118 12.34 -0.65 -2.88
C ASN A 118 13.04 0.24 -3.91
N ALA A 119 12.40 1.30 -4.39
CA ALA A 119 13.08 2.33 -5.18
C ALA A 119 13.98 3.21 -4.31
N THR A 120 15.07 3.72 -4.88
CA THR A 120 15.94 4.71 -4.24
C THR A 120 15.25 6.07 -4.15
N VAL A 121 15.66 6.92 -3.21
CA VAL A 121 15.19 8.32 -3.11
C VAL A 121 15.25 9.05 -4.46
N ASN A 122 16.35 8.89 -5.21
CA ASN A 122 16.52 9.54 -6.51
C ASN A 122 15.52 9.04 -7.57
N GLU A 123 15.22 7.75 -7.59
CA GLU A 123 14.21 7.18 -8.51
C GLU A 123 12.82 7.68 -8.16
N VAL A 124 12.49 7.75 -6.87
CA VAL A 124 11.20 8.24 -6.40
C VAL A 124 11.00 9.72 -6.76
N ILE A 125 11.98 10.57 -6.44
CA ILE A 125 11.95 12.01 -6.80
C ILE A 125 11.76 12.18 -8.30
N LYS A 126 12.50 11.41 -9.11
CA LYS A 126 12.42 11.48 -10.56
C LYS A 126 11.08 11.01 -11.11
N ASN A 127 10.57 9.87 -10.64
CA ASN A 127 9.34 9.27 -11.18
C ASN A 127 8.10 10.08 -10.80
N LEU A 128 8.10 10.67 -9.61
CA LEU A 128 7.01 11.50 -9.12
C LEU A 128 7.15 12.99 -9.50
N ASP A 129 8.21 13.36 -10.23
CA ASP A 129 8.54 14.74 -10.59
C ASP A 129 8.50 15.69 -9.37
N LEU A 130 9.06 15.22 -8.24
CA LEU A 130 9.06 15.98 -6.99
C LEU A 130 10.13 17.07 -7.05
N SER A 131 9.72 18.31 -6.76
CA SER A 131 10.63 19.45 -6.59
C SER A 131 10.82 19.77 -5.11
N GLU A 132 12.01 20.26 -4.74
CA GLU A 132 12.34 20.67 -3.35
C GLU A 132 11.35 21.69 -2.77
N GLU A 133 10.74 22.54 -3.60
CA GLU A 133 9.75 23.54 -3.18
C GLU A 133 8.41 22.94 -2.72
N ASN A 134 8.11 21.70 -3.12
CA ASN A 134 6.81 21.05 -2.94
C ASN A 134 6.86 19.86 -1.97
N ILE A 135 8.02 19.65 -1.33
CA ILE A 135 8.22 18.54 -0.40
C ILE A 135 8.82 19.02 0.91
N MET A 136 8.55 18.27 1.98
CA MET A 136 9.25 18.40 3.25
C MET A 136 10.08 17.13 3.48
N VAL A 137 11.37 17.30 3.70
CA VAL A 137 12.29 16.18 3.97
C VAL A 137 12.60 16.13 5.45
N SER A 138 12.44 14.96 6.06
CA SER A 138 12.96 14.65 7.38
C SER A 138 14.09 13.65 7.26
N ASN A 139 15.25 14.01 7.79
CA ASN A 139 16.40 13.11 7.90
C ASN A 139 16.48 12.43 9.28
N GLU A 140 15.48 12.64 10.15
CA GLU A 140 15.35 11.87 11.38
C GLU A 140 14.81 10.49 11.04
N PHE A 141 15.26 9.45 11.74
CA PHE A 141 14.81 8.08 11.48
C PHE A 141 13.33 7.92 11.91
N PRO A 142 12.42 7.48 11.01
CA PRO A 142 12.70 7.03 9.66
C PRO A 142 12.74 8.23 8.70
N GLU A 143 13.69 8.21 7.75
CA GLU A 143 13.81 9.28 6.77
C GLU A 143 12.51 9.34 5.95
N TYR A 144 11.96 10.53 5.72
CA TYR A 144 10.76 10.64 4.91
C TYR A 144 10.73 11.87 4.03
N ILE A 145 10.02 11.74 2.91
CA ILE A 145 9.58 12.84 2.05
C ILE A 145 8.06 12.96 2.21
N LEU A 146 7.61 14.11 2.71
CA LEU A 146 6.19 14.47 2.73
C LEU A 146 5.89 15.32 1.51
N TYR A 147 4.88 14.93 0.73
CA TYR A 147 4.35 15.71 -0.38
C TYR A 147 2.82 15.68 -0.39
N GLN A 148 2.20 16.61 -1.12
CA GLN A 148 0.75 16.68 -1.27
C GLN A 148 0.32 15.96 -2.54
N TYR A 149 -0.63 15.03 -2.42
CA TYR A 149 -1.22 14.35 -3.58
C TYR A 149 -2.74 14.45 -3.50
N ARG A 150 -3.35 15.18 -4.44
CA ARG A 150 -4.82 15.37 -4.53
C ARG A 150 -5.51 15.80 -3.22
N GLY A 151 -4.79 16.57 -2.39
CA GLY A 151 -5.29 17.07 -1.10
C GLY A 151 -4.95 16.18 0.09
N TYR A 152 -4.33 15.02 -0.13
CA TYR A 152 -3.86 14.13 0.93
C TYR A 152 -2.38 14.37 1.26
N GLN A 153 -2.03 14.09 2.52
CA GLN A 153 -0.64 14.03 2.95
C GLN A 153 -0.05 12.66 2.61
N CYS A 154 0.97 12.63 1.74
CA CYS A 154 1.68 11.42 1.37
C CYS A 154 3.09 11.42 1.95
N TYR A 155 3.34 10.50 2.87
CA TYR A 155 4.64 10.23 3.46
C TYR A 155 5.29 9.07 2.72
N LEU A 156 6.40 9.36 2.04
CA LEU A 156 7.29 8.38 1.44
C LEU A 156 8.36 8.07 2.49
N ILE A 157 8.36 6.87 3.05
CA ILE A 157 9.17 6.48 4.20
C ILE A 157 10.34 5.63 3.72
N PHE A 158 11.55 6.07 4.03
CA PHE A 158 12.80 5.51 3.56
C PHE A 158 13.60 4.91 4.72
N TYR A 159 14.20 3.75 4.44
CA TYR A 159 15.20 3.12 5.29
C TYR A 159 16.45 2.94 4.46
N GLU A 160 17.58 3.47 4.95
CA GLU A 160 18.84 3.43 4.21
C GLU A 160 18.72 3.92 2.76
N GLN A 161 17.97 5.02 2.54
CA GLN A 161 17.72 5.63 1.23
C GLN A 161 16.87 4.79 0.26
N ILE A 162 16.20 3.74 0.76
CA ILE A 162 15.31 2.88 0.01
C ILE A 162 13.88 3.06 0.50
N LEU A 163 12.94 3.34 -0.41
CA LEU A 163 11.52 3.46 -0.10
C LEU A 163 10.99 2.13 0.42
N GLN A 164 10.51 2.09 1.65
CA GLN A 164 9.92 0.89 2.24
C GLN A 164 8.40 0.99 2.31
N GLU A 165 7.88 2.18 2.60
CA GLU A 165 6.47 2.36 2.88
C GLU A 165 5.97 3.69 2.32
N ILE A 166 4.71 3.71 1.92
CA ILE A 166 3.97 4.92 1.57
C ILE A 166 2.77 5.00 2.50
N LEU A 167 2.70 6.04 3.31
CA LEU A 167 1.55 6.32 4.16
C LEU A 167 0.79 7.52 3.59
N VAL A 168 -0.49 7.34 3.31
CA VAL A 168 -1.40 8.41 2.89
C VAL A 168 -2.44 8.65 3.96
N VAL A 169 -2.61 9.92 4.36
CA VAL A 169 -3.53 10.35 5.42
C VAL A 169 -4.48 11.42 4.90
N GLY A 170 -5.76 11.28 5.25
CA GLY A 170 -6.85 12.26 5.04
C GLY A 170 -6.77 13.49 5.92
#